data_AF-A0A1Q3B9K0-F1
#
_entry.id   AF-A0A1Q3B9K0-F1
#
_cell.length_a   1.000
_cell.length_b   1.000
_cell.length_c   1.000
_cell.angle_alpha   90.00
_cell.angle_beta   90.00
_cell.angle_gamma   90.00
#
_symmetry.space_group_name_H-M   'P 1'
#
loop_
_entity.id
_entity.type
_entity.pdbx_description
1 polymer ?
#
loop_
_entity_poly.entity_id
_entity_poly.type
_entity_poly.pdbx_seq_one_letter_code
_entity_poly.pdbx_strand_id
1 'polypeptide(L)'
;MTSDKSLFVKFESKEGGDVTFGDNSKGKIKGLGSIGNNKTSIHNVLLVDGLKHNLLSINQLRDKDCRVTFEKDSCKVIDINNDQIKFIGYRHGNVYVDSFWKRSCNLLLLTACGSKLVVILSRRHDC
;
A
#
# COMPACT_ATOMS: atom_id res chain seq x y z
N MET A 1 4.19 1.35 2.79
CA MET A 1 5.48 1.90 2.32
C MET A 1 5.32 2.42 0.90
N THR A 2 5.99 3.50 0.56
CA THR A 2 5.99 4.12 -0.78
C THR A 2 7.39 4.64 -1.10
N SER A 3 7.77 4.71 -2.37
CA SER A 3 8.94 5.50 -2.82
C SER A 3 8.54 6.91 -3.25
N ASP A 4 7.24 7.18 -3.40
CA ASP A 4 6.74 8.45 -3.87
C ASP A 4 6.43 9.38 -2.70
N LYS A 5 7.28 10.40 -2.54
CA LYS A 5 7.17 11.44 -1.53
C LYS A 5 5.96 12.36 -1.76
N SER A 6 5.47 12.48 -3.00
CA SER A 6 4.33 13.35 -3.34
C SER A 6 3.00 12.87 -2.78
N LEU A 7 2.94 11.60 -2.36
CA LEU A 7 1.74 11.00 -1.77
C LEU A 7 1.49 11.43 -0.32
N PHE A 8 2.49 12.02 0.33
CA PHE A 8 2.39 12.40 1.73
C PHE A 8 1.69 13.75 1.89
N VAL A 9 0.60 13.74 2.67
CA VAL A 9 -0.03 14.98 3.17
C VAL A 9 0.70 15.53 4.39
N LYS A 10 1.37 14.65 5.14
CA LYS A 10 2.28 15.00 6.23
C LYS A 10 3.48 14.07 6.17
N PHE A 11 4.68 14.63 6.15
CA PHE A 11 5.92 13.86 6.08
C PHE A 11 6.92 14.40 7.10
N GLU A 12 7.56 13.48 7.82
CA GLU A 12 8.67 13.75 8.72
C GLU A 12 9.91 13.03 8.18
N SER A 13 10.92 13.82 7.81
CA SER A 13 12.20 13.28 7.39
C SER A 13 12.91 12.68 8.60
N LYS A 14 13.24 11.39 8.52
CA LYS A 14 13.95 10.69 9.58
C LYS A 14 14.75 9.58 8.93
N GLU A 15 16.07 9.67 9.06
CA GLU A 15 16.94 8.56 8.66
C GLU A 15 16.61 7.34 9.53
N GLY A 16 16.16 6.28 8.87
CA GLY A 16 15.86 5.00 9.49
C GLY A 16 16.91 3.95 9.16
N GLY A 17 16.52 2.69 9.30
CA GLY A 17 17.30 1.55 8.82
C GLY A 17 17.09 1.25 7.33
N ASP A 18 17.59 0.08 6.93
CA ASP A 18 17.38 -0.46 5.60
C ASP A 18 16.18 -1.43 5.57
N VAL A 19 15.51 -1.48 4.43
CA VAL A 19 14.54 -2.53 4.07
C VAL A 19 15.20 -3.44 3.05
N THR A 20 15.25 -4.74 3.32
CA THR A 20 15.67 -5.74 2.34
C THR A 20 14.46 -6.18 1.52
N PHE A 21 14.58 -6.12 0.19
CA PHE A 21 13.55 -6.54 -0.75
C PHE A 21 13.65 -8.04 -1.08
N GLY A 22 12.63 -8.58 -1.76
CA GLY A 22 12.57 -10.00 -2.12
C GLY A 22 13.68 -10.47 -3.07
N ASP A 23 14.38 -9.55 -3.74
CA ASP A 23 15.55 -9.82 -4.59
C ASP A 23 16.89 -9.60 -3.85
N ASN A 24 16.85 -9.50 -2.52
CA ASN A 24 17.98 -9.19 -1.62
C ASN A 24 18.61 -7.80 -1.80
N SER A 25 18.11 -6.97 -2.71
CA SER A 25 18.53 -5.56 -2.77
C SER A 25 17.97 -4.80 -1.56
N LYS A 26 18.57 -3.66 -1.22
CA LYS A 26 18.21 -2.85 -0.04
C LYS A 26 17.71 -1.46 -0.45
N GLY A 27 16.68 -1.00 0.26
CA GLY A 27 16.17 0.37 0.19
C GLY A 27 16.33 1.09 1.52
N LYS A 28 16.71 2.37 1.48
CA LYS A 28 16.88 3.18 2.69
C LYS A 28 15.55 3.79 3.12
N ILE A 29 15.22 3.72 4.41
CA ILE A 29 14.09 4.45 4.97
C ILE A 29 14.49 5.93 5.12
N LYS A 30 13.74 6.80 4.44
CA LYS A 30 13.96 8.25 4.42
C LYS A 30 13.08 9.03 5.38
N GLY A 31 12.05 8.39 5.90
CA GLY A 31 11.16 9.00 6.87
C GLY A 31 9.84 8.28 6.95
N LEU A 32 8.93 8.90 7.68
CA LEU A 32 7.57 8.41 7.85
C LEU A 32 6.57 9.53 7.67
N GLY A 33 5.32 9.17 7.43
CA GLY A 33 4.28 10.16 7.30
C GLY A 33 2.90 9.56 7.14
N SER A 34 1.98 10.42 6.77
CA SER A 34 0.60 10.05 6.45
C SER A 34 0.32 10.32 4.98
N ILE A 35 -0.29 9.35 4.30
CA ILE A 35 -0.78 9.47 2.92
C ILE A 35 -2.31 9.42 2.95
N GLY A 36 -2.99 10.10 2.04
CA GLY A 36 -4.45 10.03 1.99
C GLY A 36 -5.10 11.21 1.30
N ASN A 37 -6.42 11.30 1.47
CA ASN A 37 -7.29 12.35 0.97
C ASN A 37 -8.21 12.84 2.10
N ASN A 38 -9.18 13.71 1.78
CA ASN A 38 -10.15 14.24 2.74
C ASN A 38 -11.10 13.19 3.35
N LYS A 39 -11.17 11.97 2.79
CA LYS A 39 -12.06 10.88 3.22
C LYS A 39 -11.33 9.76 3.97
N THR A 40 -10.02 9.62 3.79
CA THR A 40 -9.24 8.49 4.26
C THR A 40 -7.76 8.85 4.36
N SER A 41 -7.17 8.60 5.52
CA SER A 41 -5.73 8.76 5.76
C SER A 41 -5.13 7.48 6.33
N ILE A 42 -3.97 7.11 5.80
CA ILE A 42 -3.15 6.00 6.26
C ILE A 42 -1.92 6.61 6.93
N HIS A 43 -1.77 6.33 8.23
CA HIS A 43 -0.66 6.84 9.04
C HIS A 43 0.50 5.84 9.06
N ASN A 44 1.66 6.30 9.54
CA ASN A 44 2.88 5.49 9.71
C ASN A 44 3.34 4.83 8.40
N VAL A 45 3.22 5.55 7.28
CA VAL A 45 3.72 5.11 5.99
C VAL A 45 5.19 5.48 5.88
N LEU A 46 6.05 4.49 5.66
CA LEU A 46 7.48 4.72 5.41
C LEU A 46 7.73 5.15 3.97
N LEU A 47 8.59 6.16 3.80
CA LEU A 47 9.22 6.51 2.53
C LEU A 47 10.50 5.69 2.38
N VAL A 48 10.61 4.88 1.33
CA VAL A 48 11.73 3.96 1.11
C VAL A 48 12.30 4.12 -0.30
N ASP A 49 13.59 4.39 -0.40
CA ASP A 49 14.29 4.50 -1.69
C ASP A 49 14.33 3.13 -2.40
N GLY A 50 14.29 3.16 -3.73
CA GLY A 50 14.37 1.95 -4.56
C GLY A 50 13.12 1.07 -4.54
N LEU A 51 12.08 1.46 -3.78
CA LEU A 51 10.80 0.75 -3.77
C LEU A 51 10.07 1.00 -5.10
N LYS A 52 9.90 -0.06 -5.90
CA LYS A 52 9.27 0.05 -7.24
C LYS A 52 7.74 0.15 -7.19
N HIS A 53 7.12 -0.33 -6.12
CA HIS A 53 5.67 -0.38 -5.96
C HIS A 53 5.25 -0.04 -4.53
N ASN A 54 4.07 0.55 -4.36
CA ASN A 54 3.57 0.90 -3.04
C ASN A 54 3.02 -0.34 -2.35
N LEU A 55 3.37 -0.50 -1.07
CA LEU A 55 2.98 -1.63 -0.25
C LEU A 55 2.03 -1.15 0.84
N LEU A 56 0.84 -1.73 0.91
CA LEU A 56 -0.10 -1.51 2.00
C LEU A 56 -0.41 -2.84 2.69
N SER A 57 -0.20 -2.87 4.00
CA SER A 57 -0.51 -4.05 4.78
C SER A 57 -2.00 -4.08 5.12
N ILE A 58 -2.65 -5.23 4.92
CA ILE A 58 -4.05 -5.43 5.34
C ILE A 58 -4.17 -5.36 6.87
N ASN A 59 -3.13 -5.73 7.63
CA ASN A 59 -3.17 -5.57 9.08
C ASN A 59 -3.28 -4.09 9.47
N GLN A 60 -2.59 -3.20 8.77
CA GLN A 60 -2.73 -1.75 9.00
C GLN A 60 -4.15 -1.24 8.68
N LEU A 61 -4.86 -1.87 7.74
CA LEU A 61 -6.26 -1.58 7.47
C LEU A 61 -7.18 -2.14 8.56
N ARG A 62 -6.91 -3.37 9.03
CA ARG A 62 -7.67 -4.01 10.12
C ARG A 62 -7.56 -3.23 11.42
N ASP A 63 -6.36 -2.74 11.75
CA ASP A 63 -6.12 -1.89 12.93
C ASP A 63 -6.83 -0.53 12.84
N LYS A 64 -7.43 -0.21 11.69
CA LYS A 64 -8.23 0.99 11.42
C LYS A 64 -9.69 0.66 11.16
N ASP A 65 -10.17 -0.43 11.75
CA ASP A 65 -11.56 -0.88 11.65
C ASP A 65 -12.04 -1.00 10.19
N CYS A 66 -11.16 -1.43 9.29
CA CYS A 66 -11.51 -1.70 7.91
C CYS A 66 -11.64 -3.20 7.66
N ARG A 67 -12.73 -3.58 6.98
CA ARG A 67 -12.93 -4.89 6.38
C ARG A 67 -12.38 -4.87 4.96
N VAL A 68 -11.56 -5.86 4.62
CA VAL A 68 -11.07 -6.06 3.25
C VAL A 68 -11.74 -7.29 2.65
N THR A 69 -12.47 -7.09 1.55
CA THR A 69 -13.15 -8.15 0.81
C THR A 69 -12.48 -8.38 -0.53
N PHE A 70 -12.22 -9.64 -0.88
CA PHE A 70 -11.70 -10.05 -2.19
C PHE A 70 -12.80 -10.77 -2.97
N GLU A 71 -13.09 -10.26 -4.16
CA GLU A 71 -14.01 -10.83 -5.15
C GLU A 71 -13.19 -11.25 -6.38
N LYS A 72 -13.82 -11.98 -7.32
CA LYS A 72 -13.15 -12.51 -8.51
C LYS A 72 -12.33 -11.47 -9.28
N ASP A 73 -12.89 -10.27 -9.44
CA ASP A 73 -12.35 -9.21 -10.30
C ASP A 73 -12.08 -7.89 -9.54
N SER A 74 -12.35 -7.85 -8.23
CA SER A 74 -12.15 -6.65 -7.42
C SER A 74 -11.80 -6.96 -5.96
N CYS A 75 -11.18 -6.01 -5.28
CA CYS A 75 -11.08 -5.99 -3.83
C CYS A 75 -11.63 -4.67 -3.30
N LYS A 76 -12.31 -4.71 -2.17
CA LYS A 76 -12.91 -3.54 -1.53
C LYS A 76 -12.38 -3.40 -0.12
N VAL A 77 -11.97 -2.19 0.25
CA VAL A 77 -11.68 -1.83 1.64
C VAL A 77 -12.84 -0.99 2.14
N ILE A 78 -13.51 -1.48 3.18
CA ILE A 78 -14.77 -0.95 3.70
C ILE A 78 -14.56 -0.59 5.16
N ASP A 79 -14.93 0.62 5.55
CA ASP A 79 -14.96 1.04 6.96
C ASP A 79 -16.12 0.35 7.67
N ILE A 80 -15.81 -0.38 8.74
CA ILE A 80 -16.77 -1.23 9.45
C ILE A 80 -17.82 -0.38 10.18
N ASN A 81 -17.51 0.86 10.54
CA ASN A 81 -18.38 1.69 11.36
C ASN A 81 -19.55 2.31 10.58
N ASN A 82 -19.38 2.49 9.26
CA ASN A 82 -20.34 3.21 8.42
C ASN A 82 -20.58 2.53 7.05
N ASP A 83 -20.00 1.34 6.83
CA ASP A 83 -20.03 0.58 5.57
C ASP A 83 -19.57 1.38 4.33
N GLN A 84 -18.83 2.47 4.53
CA GLN A 84 -18.30 3.28 3.44
C GLN A 84 -17.12 2.58 2.78
N ILE A 85 -17.17 2.45 1.45
CA ILE A 85 -16.03 1.99 0.66
C ILE A 85 -14.94 3.08 0.65
N LYS A 86 -13.78 2.74 1.20
CA LYS A 86 -12.59 3.59 1.26
C LYS A 86 -11.71 3.42 0.03
N PHE A 87 -11.54 2.18 -0.44
CA PHE A 87 -10.73 1.85 -1.63
C PHE A 87 -11.38 0.73 -2.45
N ILE A 88 -11.20 0.79 -3.77
CA ILE A 88 -11.56 -0.29 -4.70
C ILE A 88 -10.33 -0.61 -5.55
N GLY A 89 -9.82 -1.83 -5.41
CA GLY A 89 -8.81 -2.38 -6.31
C GLY A 89 -9.46 -3.26 -7.37
N TYR A 90 -9.01 -3.17 -8.60
CA TYR A 90 -9.44 -4.05 -9.70
C TYR A 90 -8.37 -5.09 -10.00
N ARG A 91 -8.80 -6.32 -10.26
CA ARG A 91 -7.86 -7.41 -10.50
C ARG A 91 -7.17 -7.27 -11.85
N HIS A 92 -5.86 -7.34 -11.85
CA HIS A 92 -5.00 -7.45 -13.03
C HIS A 92 -4.07 -8.65 -12.85
N GLY A 93 -4.37 -9.78 -13.51
CA GLY A 93 -3.64 -11.03 -13.28
C GLY A 93 -3.83 -11.55 -11.85
N ASN A 94 -2.76 -11.67 -11.07
CA ASN A 94 -2.80 -12.16 -9.68
C ASN A 94 -2.75 -11.05 -8.64
N VAL A 95 -2.93 -9.79 -9.06
CA VAL A 95 -2.86 -8.62 -8.19
C VAL A 95 -4.11 -7.77 -8.30
N TYR A 96 -4.47 -7.07 -7.22
CA TYR A 96 -5.50 -6.04 -7.24
C TYR A 96 -4.84 -4.67 -7.28
N VAL A 97 -5.39 -3.77 -8.09
CA VAL A 97 -4.81 -2.48 -8.45
C VAL A 97 -5.84 -1.40 -8.17
N ASP A 98 -5.55 -0.52 -7.22
CA ASP A 98 -6.34 0.68 -7.01
C ASP A 98 -5.86 1.83 -7.92
N SER A 99 -6.81 2.43 -8.63
CA SER A 99 -6.57 3.58 -9.51
C SER A 99 -6.62 4.92 -8.77
N PHE A 100 -6.98 4.94 -7.48
CA PHE A 100 -7.08 6.14 -6.66
C PHE A 100 -5.76 6.92 -6.57
N TRP A 101 -4.62 6.24 -6.71
CA TRP A 101 -3.29 6.85 -6.73
C TRP A 101 -2.82 7.27 -8.13
N LYS A 102 -3.71 7.52 -9.09
CA LYS A 102 -3.41 7.84 -10.50
C LYS A 102 -2.39 8.97 -10.79
N ARG A 103 -2.05 9.82 -9.81
CA ARG A 103 -1.02 10.88 -9.95
C ARG A 103 0.40 10.40 -9.65
N SER A 104 0.53 9.21 -9.09
CA SER A 104 1.77 8.49 -8.85
C SER A 104 1.66 7.20 -9.64
N CYS A 105 2.61 6.89 -10.51
CA CYS A 105 2.58 5.67 -11.33
C CYS A 105 2.72 4.36 -10.50
N ASN A 106 2.33 4.36 -9.23
CA ASN A 106 2.64 3.33 -8.27
C ASN A 106 1.40 2.52 -7.86
N LEU A 107 1.44 1.27 -8.30
CA LEU A 107 0.55 0.15 -8.00
C LEU A 107 0.37 -0.07 -6.48
N LEU A 108 -0.87 -0.10 -5.99
CA LEU A 108 -1.21 -0.56 -4.64
C LEU A 108 -1.61 -2.03 -4.69
N LEU A 109 -0.85 -2.91 -4.04
CA LEU A 109 -1.01 -4.37 -4.13
C LEU A 109 -1.60 -4.96 -2.84
N LEU A 110 -2.70 -5.71 -2.96
CA LEU A 110 -3.32 -6.47 -1.87
C LEU A 110 -3.37 -7.95 -2.25
N THR A 111 -2.72 -8.84 -1.47
CA THR A 111 -2.88 -10.30 -1.59
C THR A 111 -3.06 -10.92 -0.21
N ALA A 112 -3.91 -11.93 -0.07
CA ALA A 112 -4.11 -12.65 1.19
C ALA A 112 -3.32 -13.97 1.17
N CYS A 113 -2.46 -14.21 2.17
CA CYS A 113 -1.80 -15.50 2.38
C CYS A 113 -1.66 -15.80 3.87
N GLY A 114 -2.49 -16.71 4.40
CA GLY A 114 -2.28 -17.40 5.69
C GLY A 114 -2.17 -16.53 6.96
N SER A 115 -1.60 -17.13 8.01
CA SER A 115 -1.57 -16.64 9.40
C SER A 115 -0.42 -15.68 9.74
N LYS A 116 0.37 -15.24 8.74
CA LYS A 116 1.33 -14.12 8.88
C LYS A 116 1.24 -13.28 7.61
N LEU A 117 0.59 -12.13 7.73
CA LEU A 117 0.19 -11.34 6.57
C LEU A 117 1.29 -10.33 6.19
N VAL A 118 2.21 -10.77 5.34
CA VAL A 118 3.19 -9.92 4.65
C VAL A 118 2.93 -10.08 3.16
N VAL A 119 2.52 -9.00 2.48
CA VAL A 119 2.24 -9.04 1.04
C VAL A 119 3.53 -8.75 0.26
N ILE A 120 4.03 -9.77 -0.44
CA ILE A 120 5.18 -9.71 -1.37
C ILE A 120 4.67 -9.77 -2.82
N LEU A 121 5.36 -9.00 -3.67
CA LEU A 121 5.11 -8.63 -5.06
C LEU A 121 5.04 -9.83 -6.04
N SER A 122 4.31 -9.68 -7.15
CA SER A 122 4.58 -10.42 -8.38
C SER A 122 4.63 -9.48 -9.59
N ARG A 123 5.61 -9.76 -10.45
CA ARG A 123 6.11 -9.03 -11.61
C ARG A 123 5.07 -8.96 -12.73
N ARG A 124 5.03 -7.85 -13.47
CA ARG A 124 4.98 -7.93 -14.93
C ARG A 124 5.93 -6.92 -15.55
N HIS A 125 6.68 -7.44 -16.51
CA HIS A 125 7.58 -6.72 -17.38
C HIS A 125 6.81 -5.75 -18.27
N ASP A 126 7.52 -4.69 -18.67
CA ASP A 126 7.24 -3.77 -19.78
C ASP A 126 6.36 -2.55 -19.44
N CYS A 127 7.04 -1.49 -19.01
CA CYS A 127 6.85 -0.16 -19.59
C CYS A 127 8.00 0.07 -20.57
#